data_AF-A0A0F9D171-F1
#
_entry.id   AF-A0A0F9D171-F1
#
_cell.length_a   1.000
_cell.length_b   1.000
_cell.length_c   1.000
_cell.angle_alpha   90.00
_cell.angle_beta   90.00
_cell.angle_gamma   90.00
#
_symmetry.space_group_name_H-M   'P 1'
#
loop_
_entity.id
_entity.type
_entity.pdbx_description
1 polymer ?
#
loop_
_entity_poly.entity_id
_entity_poly.type
_entity_poly.pdbx_seq_one_letter_code
_entity_poly.pdbx_strand_id
1 'polypeptide(L)'
;YYFQSHFPRTFLVNEMDIVTRASLSQELLKRLPILLPPIQEQKEIAEYLDYQTQQIDFTIVKEKQKIDLLKEYRQSLISEVVTGKIDVRKN
;
A
#
# COMPACT_ATOMS: atom_id res chain seq x y z
N TYR A 1 -8.39 5.10 8.32
CA TYR A 1 -8.05 6.43 7.80
C TYR A 1 -7.35 7.36 8.79
N TYR A 2 -8.01 7.90 9.83
CA TYR A 2 -7.39 8.91 10.71
C TYR A 2 -6.01 8.52 11.27
N PHE A 3 -5.91 7.37 11.94
CA PHE A 3 -4.65 6.86 12.50
C PHE A 3 -3.57 6.53 11.46
N GLN A 4 -3.94 6.36 10.19
CA GLN A 4 -2.99 6.13 9.09
C GLN A 4 -2.47 7.45 8.50
N SER A 5 -3.14 8.57 8.78
CA SER A 5 -2.71 9.88 8.32
C SER A 5 -1.40 10.31 9.02
N HIS A 6 -0.74 11.31 8.44
CA HIS A 6 0.54 11.79 8.94
C HIS A 6 0.43 12.37 10.36
N PHE A 7 -0.68 13.04 10.68
CA PHE A 7 -0.79 13.80 11.91
C PHE A 7 -0.74 12.94 13.19
N PRO A 8 -1.58 11.88 13.36
CA PRO A 8 -1.48 11.02 14.54
C PRO A 8 -0.16 10.28 14.62
N ARG A 9 0.40 9.86 13.48
CA ARG A 9 1.71 9.21 13.45
C ARG A 9 2.80 10.14 13.98
N THR A 10 2.85 11.38 13.49
CA THR A 10 3.85 12.36 13.92
C THR A 10 3.69 12.73 15.39
N PHE A 11 2.46 12.92 15.86
CA PHE A 11 2.19 13.15 17.28
C PHE A 11 2.72 11.99 18.13
N LEU A 12 2.34 10.75 17.80
CA LEU A 12 2.74 9.57 18.57
C LEU A 12 4.25 9.34 18.55
N VAL A 13 4.92 9.57 17.42
CA VAL A 13 6.39 9.41 17.31
C VAL A 13 7.13 10.46 18.12
N ASN A 14 6.65 11.71 18.15
CA ASN A 14 7.29 12.79 18.90
C ASN A 14 7.14 12.62 20.41
N GLU A 15 5.99 12.10 20.85
CA GLU A 15 5.64 11.96 22.27
C GLU A 15 5.96 10.57 22.84
N MET A 16 6.38 9.61 22.00
CA MET A 16 6.73 8.26 22.45
C MET A 16 8.03 8.28 23.26
N ASP A 17 8.01 7.66 24.44
CA ASP A 17 9.22 7.36 25.19
C ASP A 17 10.00 6.22 24.49
N ILE A 18 11.23 6.52 24.10
CA ILE A 18 12.14 5.63 23.36
C ILE A 18 13.36 5.19 24.18
N VAL A 19 13.42 5.51 25.49
CA VAL A 19 14.64 5.35 26.30
C VAL A 19 15.15 3.90 26.36
N THR A 20 14.28 2.90 26.31
CA THR A 20 14.71 1.48 26.24
C THR A 20 13.94 0.68 25.19
N ARG A 21 12.64 0.96 25.03
CA ARG A 21 11.80 0.44 23.95
C ARG A 21 10.76 1.49 23.62
N ALA A 22 10.54 1.75 22.34
CA ALA A 22 9.38 2.51 21.91
C ALA A 22 8.12 1.80 22.42
N SER A 23 7.35 2.47 23.27
CA SER A 23 6.10 1.93 23.81
C SER A 23 4.96 2.92 23.66
N LEU A 24 3.85 2.45 23.10
CA LEU A 24 2.62 3.23 22.98
C LEU A 24 1.81 3.04 24.25
N SER A 25 1.93 3.97 25.19
CA SER A 25 1.19 3.92 26.45
C SER A 25 -0.29 4.29 26.23
N GLN A 26 -1.17 3.74 27.07
CA GLN A 26 -2.59 4.13 27.05
C GLN A 26 -2.78 5.62 27.35
N GLU A 27 -1.91 6.18 28.19
CA GLU A 27 -1.93 7.60 28.52
C GLU A 27 -1.61 8.46 27.30
N LEU A 28 -0.59 8.10 26.53
CA LEU A 28 -0.26 8.79 25.28
C LEU A 28 -1.40 8.69 24.27
N LEU A 29 -2.03 7.52 24.14
CA LEU A 29 -3.18 7.33 23.26
C LEU A 29 -4.36 8.25 23.61
N LYS A 30 -4.66 8.41 24.91
CA LYS A 30 -5.74 9.30 25.38
C LYS A 30 -5.48 10.78 25.12
N ARG A 31 -4.22 11.18 25.00
CA ARG A 31 -3.81 12.56 24.72
C ARG A 31 -3.81 12.91 23.24
N LEU A 32 -4.01 11.92 22.37
CA LEU A 32 -4.05 12.16 20.93
C LEU A 32 -5.16 13.18 20.62
N PRO A 33 -4.84 14.33 20.01
CA PRO A 33 -5.87 15.24 19.51
C PRO A 33 -6.69 14.50 18.45
N ILE A 34 -8.02 14.53 18.57
CA ILE A 34 -8.94 13.87 17.64
C ILE A 34 -9.99 14.88 17.20
N LEU A 35 -10.13 15.05 15.89
CA LEU A 35 -11.29 15.73 15.30
C LEU A 35 -12.44 14.74 15.24
N LEU A 36 -13.58 15.11 15.82
CA LEU A 36 -14.78 14.26 15.86
C LEU A 36 -15.94 14.97 15.17
N PRO A 37 -16.04 14.90 13.82
CA PRO A 37 -17.17 15.47 13.10
C PRO A 37 -18.46 14.67 13.37
N PRO A 38 -19.64 15.16 12.97
CA PRO A 38 -20.88 14.41 13.07
C PRO A 38 -20.79 13.03 12.41
N ILE A 39 -21.53 12.04 12.93
CA ILE A 39 -21.44 10.65 12.45
C ILE A 39 -21.72 10.50 10.95
N GLN A 40 -22.57 11.38 10.38
CA GLN A 40 -22.88 11.36 8.97
C GLN A 40 -21.66 11.77 8.13
N GLU A 41 -20.98 12.85 8.50
CA GLU A 41 -19.75 13.31 7.86
C GLU A 41 -18.61 12.28 8.02
N GLN A 42 -18.51 11.63 9.19
CA GLN A 42 -17.54 10.54 9.38
C GLN A 42 -17.73 9.41 8.37
N LYS A 43 -18.98 9.02 8.10
CA LYS A 43 -19.31 7.97 7.12
C LYS A 43 -18.97 8.41 5.71
N GLU A 44 -19.36 9.62 5.32
CA GLU A 44 -19.09 10.16 3.99
C GLU A 44 -17.58 10.23 3.70
N ILE A 45 -16.78 10.69 4.68
CA ILE A 45 -15.33 10.70 4.59
C ILE A 45 -14.78 9.27 4.44
N ALA A 46 -15.26 8.32 5.26
CA ALA A 46 -14.80 6.94 5.21
C ALA A 46 -15.12 6.26 3.87
N GLU A 47 -16.36 6.39 3.39
CA GLU A 47 -16.82 5.83 2.12
C GLU A 47 -16.03 6.40 0.93
N TYR A 48 -15.79 7.72 0.93
CA TYR A 48 -14.96 8.36 -0.08
C TYR A 48 -13.54 7.78 -0.09
N LEU A 49 -12.91 7.64 1.08
CA LEU A 49 -11.56 7.11 1.19
C LEU A 49 -11.49 5.61 0.85
N ASP A 50 -12.48 4.81 1.23
CA ASP A 50 -12.61 3.40 0.82
C ASP A 50 -12.65 3.28 -0.70
N TYR A 51 -13.48 4.09 -1.36
CA TYR A 51 -13.57 4.09 -2.82
C TYR A 51 -12.23 4.47 -3.45
N GLN A 52 -11.60 5.58 -3.03
CA GLN A 52 -10.33 6.01 -3.64
C GLN A 52 -9.20 4.98 -3.44
N THR A 53 -9.09 4.40 -2.23
CA THR A 53 -8.06 3.40 -1.94
C THR A 53 -8.28 2.10 -2.68
N GLN A 54 -9.53 1.64 -2.84
CA GLN A 54 -9.86 0.46 -3.63
C GLN A 54 -9.43 0.61 -5.10
N GLN A 55 -9.59 1.78 -5.70
CA GLN A 55 -9.17 2.04 -7.08
C GLN A 55 -7.64 1.95 -7.24
N ILE A 56 -6.90 2.43 -6.23
CA ILE A 56 -5.44 2.32 -6.19
C ILE A 56 -5.03 0.84 -6.06
N ASP A 57 -5.62 0.11 -5.13
CA ASP A 57 -5.32 -1.31 -4.89
C ASP A 57 -5.59 -2.16 -6.13
N PHE A 58 -6.72 -1.93 -6.80
CA PHE A 58 -7.05 -2.60 -8.05
C PHE A 58 -6.01 -2.34 -9.14
N THR A 59 -5.53 -1.09 -9.24
CA THR A 59 -4.48 -0.73 -10.19
C THR A 59 -3.17 -1.44 -9.86
N ILE A 60 -2.78 -1.48 -8.58
CA ILE A 60 -1.59 -2.21 -8.12
C ILE A 60 -1.68 -3.70 -8.49
N VAL A 61 -2.83 -4.34 -8.29
CA VAL A 61 -3.05 -5.74 -8.65
C VAL A 61 -2.87 -5.96 -10.14
N LYS A 62 -3.48 -5.12 -10.99
CA LYS A 62 -3.34 -5.21 -12.44
C LYS A 62 -1.91 -5.06 -12.92
N GLU A 63 -1.16 -4.11 -12.37
CA GLU A 63 0.24 -3.92 -12.74
C GLU A 63 1.12 -5.10 -12.31
N LYS A 64 0.88 -5.67 -11.13
CA LYS A 64 1.57 -6.90 -10.70
C LYS A 64 1.30 -8.07 -11.66
N GLN A 65 0.04 -8.27 -12.06
CA GLN A 65 -0.32 -9.31 -13.03
C GLN A 65 0.38 -9.12 -14.39
N LYS A 66 0.47 -7.88 -14.88
CA LYS A 66 1.21 -7.58 -16.13
C LYS A 66 2.70 -7.91 -15.98
N ILE A 67 3.31 -7.54 -14.86
CA ILE A 67 4.71 -7.84 -14.58
C ILE A 67 4.95 -9.36 -14.61
N ASP A 68 4.07 -10.14 -13.99
CA ASP A 68 4.23 -11.59 -13.95
C ASP A 68 4.02 -12.23 -15.32
N LEU A 69 3.04 -11.77 -16.11
CA LEU A 69 2.86 -12.21 -17.49
C LEU A 69 4.08 -11.90 -18.37
N LEU A 70 4.69 -10.73 -18.20
CA LEU A 70 5.93 -10.36 -18.92
C LEU A 70 7.11 -11.26 -18.53
N LYS A 71 7.21 -11.68 -17.27
CA LYS A 71 8.23 -12.63 -16.82
C LYS A 71 8.02 -14.01 -17.44
N GLU A 72 6.78 -14.50 -17.45
CA GLU A 72 6.41 -15.78 -18.07
C GLU A 72 6.71 -15.77 -19.57
N TYR A 73 6.29 -14.71 -20.27
CA TYR A 73 6.57 -14.53 -21.69
C TYR A 73 8.08 -14.54 -21.98
N ARG A 74 8.87 -13.80 -21.18
CA ARG A 74 10.33 -13.80 -21.32
C ARG A 74 10.92 -15.20 -21.15
N GLN A 75 10.43 -15.97 -20.18
CA GLN A 75 10.90 -17.34 -19.94
C GLN A 75 10.53 -18.28 -21.10
N SER A 76 9.31 -18.18 -21.63
CA SER A 76 8.88 -18.95 -22.81
C SER A 76 9.73 -18.61 -24.02
N LEU A 77 9.94 -17.32 -24.29
CA LEU A 77 10.74 -16.85 -25.43
C LEU A 77 12.18 -17.38 -25.35
N ILE A 78 12.82 -17.31 -24.19
CA ILE A 78 14.16 -17.89 -23.99
C ILE A 78 14.14 -19.40 -24.27
N SER A 79 13.13 -20.12 -23.74
CA SER A 79 12.98 -21.56 -23.96
C SER A 79 12.82 -21.89 -25.44
N GLU A 80 11.98 -21.15 -26.16
CA GLU A 80 11.72 -21.34 -27.59
C GLU A 80 12.96 -21.07 -28.44
N VAL A 81 13.73 -20.03 -28.10
CA VAL A 81 14.99 -19.72 -28.79
C VAL A 81 16.06 -20.80 -28.53
N VAL A 82 16.23 -21.22 -27.27
CA VAL A 82 17.24 -22.24 -26.90
C VAL A 82 16.87 -23.63 -27.43
N THR A 83 15.58 -23.96 -27.52
CA THR A 83 15.09 -25.21 -28.13
C THR A 83 15.07 -25.17 -29.66
N GLY A 84 15.46 -24.04 -30.27
CA GLY A 84 15.51 -23.87 -31.73
C GLY A 84 14.14 -23.77 -32.41
N LYS A 85 13.05 -23.60 -31.64
CA LYS A 85 11.71 -23.32 -32.17
C LYS A 85 11.63 -21.92 -32.79
N ILE A 86 12.40 -20.97 -32.25
CA ILE A 86 12.59 -19.63 -32.81
C ILE A 86 14.07 -19.46 -33.17
N ASP A 87 14.37 -19.21 -34.45
CA ASP A 87 15.73 -18.96 -34.92
C ASP A 87 16.02 -17.47 -35.01
N VAL A 88 16.83 -16.96 -34.08
CA VAL A 88 17.23 -15.54 -33.98
C VAL A 88 18.39 -15.17 -34.89
N ARG A 89 18.93 -16.11 -35.69
CA ARG A 89 20.09 -15.89 -36.58
C ARG A 89 19.73 -15.45 -38.00
N LYS A 90 18.44 -15.38 -38.34
CA LYS A 90 17.95 -15.01 -39.69
C LYS A 90 17.46 -13.57 -39.83
N ASN A 91 17.69 -12.71 -38.82
CA ASN A 91 17.49 -11.26 -38.92
C ASN A 91 18.83 -10.53 -38.90
#